data_AF-A0A953KKS0-F1
#
_entry.id   AF-A0A953KKS0-F1
#
_cell.length_a   1.000
_cell.length_b   1.000
_cell.length_c   1.000
_cell.angle_alpha   90.00
_cell.angle_beta   90.00
_cell.angle_gamma   90.00
#
_symmetry.space_group_name_H-M   'P 1'
#
loop_
_entity.id
_entity.type
_entity.pdbx_description
1 polymer ?
#
loop_
_entity_poly.entity_id
_entity_poly.type
_entity_poly.pdbx_seq_one_letter_code
_entity_poly.pdbx_strand_id
1 'polypeptide(L)'
;MKQIFIFFFIVAYCSVQSQDLHIFYNVHKDSMWYEKKGRAVNTLHVRKGKKIVVHMVEYNNYIYQSKIESANYATTPPGFASESSNFLGMIPGLINSLIPGGSAVAPLLNTPLFGNILGILSPSDSSAQARGSSEELSEYKEKLEELEQSRIELNGMLTEYNRLSRSRFLLTSDQGFIDRLLTNPKVTPSVIKSVLNGYFADALLLNEGSEFTINDVQKLNQRLLDTDAVRAMISDKSRQFETRLNDFKKLHKRLKGAEHGIDALYPMFKEYEKQEPVIVQLAKDIETSLAAEPAGKSGNYLDEIQKMFLRYVELKDNNFTLIHMVDATSRFVVLDIMVYKRDSASHESMVGNEDALQKHLSLKVNTFGGFTLETTVGVQGAGLQAPVQDYFVLNNTIYAEDKDKFIPFVGSMFNVGYQVSSGFMPALSMGIGVPLTNKENISSLSYLIGPSLLLGKGQALALTAGIVISKVNRLSRNLHVGDELILGNGVLPTVGRFEKGVFVGVSYNINTR
;
A
#
# COMPACT_ATOMS: atom_id res chain seq x y z
N MET A 1 40.16 -33.00 3.67
CA MET A 1 40.24 -31.52 3.73
C MET A 1 39.57 -30.80 2.54
N LYS A 2 39.66 -31.28 1.28
CA LYS A 2 39.00 -30.61 0.12
C LYS A 2 37.46 -30.55 0.18
N GLN A 3 36.78 -31.48 0.85
CA GLN A 3 35.31 -31.51 0.93
C GLN A 3 34.69 -30.51 1.94
N ILE A 4 35.44 -30.07 2.95
CA ILE A 4 34.97 -29.08 3.94
C ILE A 4 34.91 -27.67 3.34
N PHE A 5 35.82 -27.36 2.40
CA PHE A 5 35.82 -26.07 1.69
C PHE A 5 34.66 -25.92 0.69
N ILE A 6 34.20 -27.02 0.09
CA ILE A 6 33.09 -27.00 -0.88
C ILE A 6 31.76 -26.70 -0.18
N PHE A 7 31.58 -27.16 1.06
CA PHE A 7 30.37 -26.88 1.84
C PHE A 7 30.25 -25.39 2.24
N PHE A 8 31.37 -24.73 2.55
CA PHE A 8 31.39 -23.28 2.84
C PHE A 8 31.12 -22.43 1.59
N PHE A 9 31.52 -22.89 0.41
CA PHE A 9 31.33 -22.14 -0.84
C PHE A 9 29.90 -22.24 -1.40
N ILE A 10 29.22 -23.38 -1.19
CA ILE A 10 27.83 -23.60 -1.67
C ILE A 10 26.82 -22.86 -0.79
N VAL A 11 27.06 -22.71 0.52
CA VAL A 11 26.17 -21.93 1.41
C VAL A 11 26.30 -20.42 1.17
N ALA A 12 27.46 -19.93 0.73
CA ALA A 12 27.67 -18.52 0.38
C ALA A 12 26.89 -18.10 -0.89
N TYR A 13 26.68 -19.00 -1.85
CA TYR A 13 26.07 -18.67 -3.14
C TYR A 13 24.54 -18.51 -3.11
N CYS A 14 23.85 -18.91 -2.04
CA CYS A 14 22.38 -18.89 -1.98
C CYS A 14 21.77 -17.62 -1.33
N SER A 15 22.53 -16.57 -1.08
CA SER A 15 22.05 -15.39 -0.33
C SER A 15 22.09 -14.06 -1.11
N VAL A 16 21.79 -14.12 -2.41
CA VAL A 16 21.69 -12.92 -3.26
C VAL A 16 20.23 -12.65 -3.60
N GLN A 17 19.58 -11.86 -2.74
CA GLN A 17 18.62 -10.79 -3.06
C GLN A 17 17.64 -10.56 -1.89
N SER A 18 18.05 -9.81 -0.87
CA SER A 18 17.15 -9.38 0.22
C SER A 18 16.88 -7.87 0.14
N GLN A 19 15.60 -7.49 0.07
CA GLN A 19 15.06 -6.15 -0.23
C GLN A 19 14.48 -5.41 1.00
N ASP A 20 14.16 -4.13 0.81
CA ASP A 20 13.49 -3.26 1.77
C ASP A 20 12.11 -3.79 2.18
N LEU A 21 11.72 -3.51 3.43
CA LEU A 21 10.44 -3.92 4.01
C LEU A 21 9.45 -2.76 3.93
N HIS A 22 8.31 -2.97 3.29
CA HIS A 22 7.22 -2.00 3.25
C HIS A 22 6.15 -2.41 4.26
N ILE A 23 5.81 -1.51 5.18
CA ILE A 23 4.76 -1.67 6.18
C ILE A 23 3.65 -0.71 5.81
N PHE A 24 2.46 -1.21 5.51
CA PHE A 24 1.29 -0.40 5.21
C PHE A 24 0.35 -0.40 6.41
N TYR A 25 -0.02 0.78 6.88
CA TYR A 25 -0.98 0.99 7.97
C TYR A 25 -2.15 1.83 7.46
N ASN A 26 -3.35 1.25 7.42
CA ASN A 26 -4.56 1.98 7.10
C ASN A 26 -5.07 2.69 8.35
N VAL A 27 -4.88 4.00 8.39
CA VAL A 27 -5.20 4.82 9.58
C VAL A 27 -6.70 4.88 9.83
N HIS A 28 -7.54 4.81 8.80
CA HIS A 28 -8.99 4.84 8.97
C HIS A 28 -9.57 3.51 9.47
N LYS A 29 -9.14 2.37 8.89
CA LYS A 29 -9.65 1.03 9.23
C LYS A 29 -8.89 0.33 10.35
N ASP A 30 -7.78 0.90 10.77
CA ASP A 30 -6.89 0.32 11.78
C ASP A 30 -6.36 -1.07 11.40
N SER A 31 -5.99 -1.23 10.12
CA SER A 31 -5.48 -2.49 9.58
C SER A 31 -4.06 -2.34 9.05
N MET A 32 -3.32 -3.45 9.05
CA MET A 32 -1.94 -3.47 8.56
C MET A 32 -1.67 -4.65 7.65
N TRP A 33 -0.77 -4.42 6.71
CA TRP A 33 -0.16 -5.48 5.92
C TRP A 33 1.28 -5.12 5.58
N TYR A 34 2.05 -6.12 5.19
CA TYR A 34 3.48 -5.98 4.95
C TYR A 34 3.82 -6.52 3.57
N GLU A 35 4.72 -5.85 2.87
CA GLU A 35 5.14 -6.25 1.53
C GLU A 35 6.65 -6.24 1.36
N LYS A 36 7.13 -7.17 0.52
CA LYS A 36 8.48 -7.17 -0.04
C LYS A 36 8.38 -7.46 -1.53
N LYS A 37 8.94 -6.61 -2.39
CA LYS A 37 8.78 -6.68 -3.87
C LYS A 37 7.32 -6.76 -4.33
N GLY A 38 6.41 -6.03 -3.68
CA GLY A 38 4.99 -6.06 -4.02
C GLY A 38 4.29 -7.41 -3.75
N ARG A 39 4.90 -8.29 -2.94
CA ARG A 39 4.26 -9.52 -2.46
C ARG A 39 4.01 -9.41 -0.97
N ALA A 40 2.81 -9.79 -0.54
CA ALA A 40 2.43 -9.82 0.86
C ALA A 40 3.34 -10.78 1.66
N VAL A 41 3.78 -10.35 2.83
CA VAL A 41 4.58 -11.15 3.77
C VAL A 41 3.98 -11.10 5.16
N ASN A 42 4.01 -12.21 5.89
CA ASN A 42 3.44 -12.31 7.24
C ASN A 42 4.48 -12.07 8.34
N THR A 43 5.72 -11.69 8.00
CA THR A 43 6.80 -11.55 8.97
C THR A 43 7.59 -10.26 8.81
N LEU A 44 7.80 -9.57 9.93
CA LEU A 44 8.58 -8.33 10.05
C LEU A 44 10.07 -8.65 10.21
N HIS A 45 10.68 -9.19 9.15
CA HIS A 45 12.13 -9.43 9.10
C HIS A 45 12.79 -8.56 8.03
N VAL A 46 13.91 -7.91 8.33
CA VAL A 46 14.65 -7.10 7.34
C VAL A 46 16.16 -7.31 7.50
N ARG A 47 16.95 -7.17 6.42
CA ARG A 47 18.41 -7.27 6.54
C ARG A 47 18.97 -5.97 7.15
N LYS A 48 19.97 -6.05 8.04
CA LYS A 48 20.70 -4.88 8.53
C LYS A 48 21.28 -4.07 7.36
N GLY A 49 21.16 -2.75 7.43
CA GLY A 49 21.55 -1.82 6.36
C GLY A 49 20.51 -1.67 5.24
N LYS A 50 19.30 -2.21 5.41
CA LYS A 50 18.15 -1.97 4.52
C LYS A 50 17.13 -1.04 5.17
N LYS A 51 16.21 -0.52 4.36
CA LYS A 51 15.20 0.42 4.82
C LYS A 51 13.92 -0.30 5.22
N ILE A 52 13.30 0.22 6.27
CA ILE A 52 11.92 -0.06 6.63
C ILE A 52 11.11 1.17 6.22
N VAL A 53 10.18 0.98 5.30
CA VAL A 53 9.34 2.05 4.77
C VAL A 53 7.93 1.88 5.32
N VAL A 54 7.50 2.81 6.16
CA VAL A 54 6.15 2.86 6.73
C VAL A 54 5.28 3.75 5.85
N HIS A 55 4.21 3.19 5.32
CA HIS A 55 3.18 3.85 4.52
C HIS A 55 1.91 3.95 5.37
N MET A 56 1.59 5.14 5.85
CA MET A 56 0.29 5.39 6.47
C MET A 56 -0.69 5.78 5.36
N VAL A 57 -1.61 4.88 5.01
CA VAL A 57 -2.60 5.09 3.95
C VAL A 57 -3.97 5.43 4.55
N GLU A 58 -4.81 6.08 3.76
CA GLU A 58 -6.06 6.68 4.26
C GLU A 58 -5.78 7.60 5.47
N TYR A 59 -4.63 8.29 5.43
CA TYR A 59 -4.19 9.23 6.44
C TYR A 59 -4.72 10.62 6.12
N ASN A 60 -5.75 11.04 6.86
CA ASN A 60 -6.33 12.37 6.72
C ASN A 60 -5.46 13.43 7.45
N ASN A 61 -4.52 14.04 6.73
CA ASN A 61 -3.63 15.08 7.24
C ASN A 61 -4.33 16.41 7.58
N TYR A 62 -5.61 16.60 7.24
CA TYR A 62 -6.38 17.78 7.66
C TYR A 62 -6.82 17.70 9.13
N ILE A 63 -7.01 16.48 9.64
CA ILE A 63 -7.51 16.24 11.02
C ILE A 63 -6.50 15.50 11.89
N TYR A 64 -5.45 14.92 11.31
CA TYR A 64 -4.45 14.17 12.04
C TYR A 64 -3.05 14.71 11.83
N GLN A 65 -2.23 14.56 12.87
CA GLN A 65 -0.79 14.72 12.85
C GLN A 65 -0.18 13.44 13.40
N SER A 66 0.87 12.92 12.77
CA SER A 66 1.51 11.70 13.23
C SER A 66 2.97 11.93 13.57
N LYS A 67 3.42 11.27 14.64
CA LYS A 67 4.81 11.18 15.04
C LYS A 67 5.22 9.71 14.96
N ILE A 68 6.29 9.42 14.23
CA ILE A 68 6.86 8.07 14.16
C ILE A 68 8.22 8.14 14.85
N GLU A 69 8.37 7.40 15.92
CA GLU A 69 9.62 7.24 16.64
C GLU A 69 10.21 5.86 16.35
N SER A 70 11.53 5.78 16.20
CA SER A 70 12.23 4.53 15.97
C SER A 70 13.31 4.33 17.03
N ALA A 71 13.23 3.22 17.77
CA ALA A 71 14.23 2.84 18.75
C ALA A 71 14.95 1.56 18.33
N ASN A 72 16.28 1.57 18.49
CA ASN A 72 17.17 0.51 18.04
C ASN A 72 17.67 -0.30 19.25
N TYR A 73 17.37 -1.59 19.32
CA TYR A 73 17.74 -2.44 20.46
C TYR A 73 18.69 -3.58 20.04
N ALA A 74 19.66 -3.87 20.91
CA ALA A 74 20.59 -5.00 20.77
C ALA A 74 20.03 -6.31 21.37
N THR A 75 19.13 -6.22 22.35
CA THR A 75 18.46 -7.33 23.05
C THR A 75 16.94 -7.21 22.92
N THR A 76 16.19 -8.26 23.26
CA THR A 76 14.71 -8.24 23.17
C THR A 76 14.14 -7.12 24.06
N PRO A 77 13.36 -6.16 23.52
CA PRO A 77 12.80 -5.08 24.32
C PRO A 77 11.72 -5.57 25.30
N PRO A 78 11.58 -4.96 26.50
CA PRO A 78 10.47 -5.23 27.41
C PRO A 78 9.11 -4.93 26.75
N GLY A 79 8.09 -5.76 26.98
CA GLY A 79 6.71 -5.51 26.53
C GLY A 79 6.26 -6.24 25.26
N PHE A 80 7.16 -6.93 24.55
CA PHE A 80 6.81 -7.73 23.36
C PHE A 80 6.64 -9.21 23.67
N ALA A 81 5.69 -9.54 24.57
CA ALA A 81 5.12 -10.87 24.71
C ALA A 81 3.87 -10.96 23.82
N SER A 82 3.91 -11.92 22.89
CA SER A 82 2.87 -12.34 21.94
C SER A 82 1.44 -11.80 22.16
N GLU A 83 0.90 -11.13 21.15
CA GLU A 83 -0.37 -11.50 20.50
C GLU A 83 -0.55 -10.70 19.20
N SER A 84 -1.06 -11.35 18.15
CA SER A 84 -1.47 -10.70 16.90
C SER A 84 -2.88 -11.14 16.57
N SER A 85 -3.83 -10.21 16.64
CA SER A 85 -5.22 -10.42 16.26
C SER A 85 -5.45 -10.00 14.80
N ASN A 86 -6.04 -10.91 14.02
CA ASN A 86 -6.59 -10.63 12.70
C ASN A 86 -8.02 -10.08 12.87
N PHE A 87 -8.36 -9.03 12.12
CA PHE A 87 -9.72 -8.51 12.01
C PHE A 87 -10.15 -8.46 10.54
N LEU A 88 -11.35 -8.98 10.25
CA LEU A 88 -12.02 -9.07 8.94
C LEU A 88 -13.45 -8.53 9.06
N GLY A 89 -13.91 -7.84 8.01
CA GLY A 89 -15.31 -7.39 7.76
C GLY A 89 -15.41 -5.86 7.67
N MET A 90 -16.29 -5.21 6.90
CA MET A 90 -17.30 -5.54 5.88
C MET A 90 -17.69 -4.18 5.22
N ILE A 91 -18.23 -4.20 3.99
CA ILE A 91 -18.79 -3.07 3.19
C ILE A 91 -20.34 -3.08 3.41
N PRO A 92 -21.12 -1.96 3.48
CA PRO A 92 -21.61 -1.24 2.28
C PRO A 92 -22.01 0.25 2.37
N GLY A 93 -21.83 0.93 1.22
CA GLY A 93 -22.76 1.83 0.52
C GLY A 93 -23.49 2.94 1.28
N LEU A 94 -23.21 4.19 0.91
CA LEU A 94 -24.15 5.33 0.92
C LEU A 94 -23.44 6.55 0.30
N ILE A 95 -23.53 6.74 -1.02
CA ILE A 95 -23.23 8.02 -1.67
C ILE A 95 -24.26 8.21 -2.78
N ASN A 96 -25.37 8.89 -2.47
CA ASN A 96 -26.25 9.41 -3.51
C ASN A 96 -27.09 10.63 -3.09
N SER A 97 -26.61 11.49 -2.18
CA SER A 97 -27.40 12.66 -1.75
C SER A 97 -26.64 13.91 -1.27
N LEU A 98 -25.35 14.07 -1.60
CA LEU A 98 -24.54 15.18 -1.05
C LEU A 98 -24.17 16.30 -2.05
N ILE A 99 -24.94 16.47 -3.12
CA ILE A 99 -24.78 17.64 -4.01
C ILE A 99 -26.06 18.49 -3.91
N PRO A 100 -26.01 19.64 -3.20
CA PRO A 100 -27.15 20.55 -3.10
C PRO A 100 -27.39 21.31 -4.42
N GLY A 101 -28.65 21.39 -4.83
CA GLY A 101 -29.25 22.54 -5.51
C GLY A 101 -28.63 22.98 -6.84
N GLY A 102 -29.11 22.44 -7.95
CA GLY A 102 -29.02 23.10 -9.25
C GLY A 102 -30.28 22.82 -10.04
N SER A 103 -31.06 23.86 -10.36
CA SER A 103 -32.21 23.73 -11.24
C SER A 103 -31.70 23.54 -12.68
N ALA A 104 -31.30 22.32 -13.03
CA ALA A 104 -30.84 22.00 -14.37
C ALA A 104 -32.01 22.07 -15.36
N VAL A 105 -31.84 22.81 -16.45
CA VAL A 105 -32.81 22.81 -17.55
C VAL A 105 -32.68 21.49 -18.29
N ALA A 106 -33.74 20.69 -18.40
CA ALA A 106 -33.65 19.38 -19.03
C ALA A 106 -33.26 19.51 -20.52
N PRO A 107 -32.20 18.82 -21.00
CA PRO A 107 -31.90 18.78 -22.43
C PRO A 107 -33.07 18.20 -23.21
N LEU A 108 -33.30 18.64 -24.46
CA LEU A 108 -34.22 17.89 -25.32
C LEU A 108 -33.67 16.47 -25.51
N LEU A 109 -34.57 15.49 -25.57
CA LEU A 109 -34.27 14.07 -25.77
C LEU A 109 -32.99 13.84 -26.59
N ASN A 110 -32.03 13.10 -26.04
CA ASN A 110 -30.73 12.88 -26.69
C ASN A 110 -30.82 11.90 -27.88
N THR A 111 -31.99 11.28 -28.07
CA THR A 111 -32.31 10.37 -29.18
C THR A 111 -32.80 11.16 -30.40
N PRO A 112 -32.40 10.78 -31.64
CA PRO A 112 -32.98 11.36 -32.85
C PRO A 112 -34.51 11.23 -32.82
N LEU A 113 -35.24 12.33 -32.98
CA LEU A 113 -36.71 12.31 -32.94
C LEU A 113 -37.27 11.63 -34.19
N PHE A 114 -36.51 11.69 -35.29
CA PHE A 114 -36.95 11.22 -36.60
C PHE A 114 -35.94 10.30 -37.32
N GLY A 115 -34.92 9.78 -36.63
CA GLY A 115 -33.85 8.98 -37.23
C GLY A 115 -34.33 7.73 -38.01
N ASN A 116 -35.40 7.07 -37.52
CA ASN A 116 -36.03 5.95 -38.23
C ASN A 116 -36.79 6.40 -39.48
N ILE A 117 -37.35 7.62 -39.48
CA ILE A 117 -38.13 8.18 -40.58
C ILE A 117 -37.23 8.55 -41.77
N LEU A 118 -36.04 9.08 -41.47
CA LEU A 118 -35.03 9.46 -42.47
C LEU A 118 -34.34 8.22 -43.08
N GLY A 119 -34.22 7.11 -42.33
CA GLY A 119 -33.61 5.87 -42.78
C GLY A 119 -34.48 5.00 -43.71
N ILE A 120 -35.81 5.12 -43.63
CA ILE A 120 -36.79 4.33 -44.42
C ILE A 120 -36.71 4.62 -45.94
N LEU A 121 -35.94 5.62 -46.38
CA LEU A 121 -35.92 6.12 -47.76
C LEU A 121 -34.55 5.98 -48.44
N SER A 122 -33.73 5.02 -48.03
CA SER A 122 -32.58 4.61 -48.83
C SER A 122 -33.04 4.21 -50.25
N PRO A 123 -32.32 4.62 -51.31
CA PRO A 123 -32.78 4.47 -52.67
C PRO A 123 -32.64 3.01 -53.11
N SER A 124 -33.66 2.20 -52.85
CA SER A 124 -33.84 0.94 -53.55
C SER A 124 -35.34 0.71 -53.80
N ASP A 125 -35.70 0.97 -55.04
CA ASP A 125 -36.78 0.36 -55.81
C ASP A 125 -38.22 0.42 -55.27
N SER A 126 -38.99 1.39 -55.76
CA SER A 126 -40.02 1.16 -56.79
C SER A 126 -41.07 2.28 -56.79
N SER A 127 -40.87 3.26 -57.67
CA SER A 127 -41.94 4.15 -58.09
C SER A 127 -42.87 3.39 -59.04
N ALA A 128 -44.05 3.01 -58.57
CA ALA A 128 -45.19 2.82 -59.46
C ALA A 128 -46.48 3.10 -58.67
N GLN A 129 -47.10 4.24 -58.97
CA GLN A 129 -48.40 4.72 -58.48
C GLN A 129 -48.39 5.51 -57.16
N ALA A 130 -47.78 6.70 -57.17
CA ALA A 130 -48.26 7.81 -56.34
C ALA A 130 -48.75 8.94 -57.25
N ARG A 131 -50.00 9.38 -57.07
CA ARG A 131 -50.62 10.48 -57.83
C ARG A 131 -50.33 11.87 -57.21
N GLY A 132 -49.60 11.94 -56.11
CA GLY A 132 -49.11 13.18 -55.48
C GLY A 132 -47.70 13.55 -55.95
N SER A 133 -47.38 14.85 -55.97
CA SER A 133 -46.08 15.32 -56.47
C SER A 133 -44.95 14.89 -55.54
N SER A 134 -43.84 14.42 -56.11
CA SER A 134 -42.57 14.16 -55.42
C SER A 134 -42.08 15.36 -54.57
N GLU A 135 -42.60 16.54 -54.86
CA GLU A 135 -42.32 17.81 -54.21
C GLU A 135 -42.89 17.90 -52.79
N GLU A 136 -44.11 17.41 -52.53
CA GLU A 136 -44.71 17.41 -51.18
C GLU A 136 -43.99 16.48 -50.20
N LEU A 137 -43.54 15.32 -50.69
CA LEU A 137 -42.72 14.39 -49.93
C LEU A 137 -41.34 14.98 -49.63
N SER A 138 -40.76 15.72 -50.58
CA SER A 138 -39.48 16.41 -50.39
C SER A 138 -39.61 17.55 -49.37
N GLU A 139 -40.64 18.39 -49.49
CA GLU A 139 -40.92 19.50 -48.55
C GLU A 139 -41.12 18.99 -47.11
N TYR A 140 -41.83 17.86 -46.95
CA TYR A 140 -42.07 17.28 -45.63
C TYR A 140 -40.79 16.73 -44.98
N LYS A 141 -39.88 16.15 -45.77
CA LYS A 141 -38.57 15.68 -45.28
C LYS A 141 -37.66 16.82 -44.90
N GLU A 142 -37.52 17.82 -45.76
CA GLU A 142 -36.65 18.97 -45.56
C GLU A 142 -36.98 19.68 -44.25
N LYS A 143 -38.26 20.00 -44.01
CA LYS A 143 -38.68 20.65 -42.76
C LYS A 143 -38.49 19.78 -41.52
N LEU A 144 -38.54 18.46 -41.67
CA LEU A 144 -38.31 17.52 -40.58
C LEU A 144 -36.81 17.38 -40.26
N GLU A 145 -35.94 17.41 -41.28
CA GLU A 145 -34.48 17.51 -41.10
C GLU A 145 -34.07 18.85 -40.47
N GLU A 146 -34.66 19.96 -40.90
CA GLU A 146 -34.45 21.29 -40.30
C GLU A 146 -34.83 21.32 -38.82
N LEU A 147 -35.94 20.66 -38.45
CA LEU A 147 -36.35 20.53 -37.05
C LEU A 147 -35.36 19.68 -36.24
N GLU A 148 -34.87 18.57 -36.79
CA GLU A 148 -33.89 17.72 -36.13
C GLU A 148 -32.56 18.46 -35.91
N GLN A 149 -32.07 19.18 -36.93
CA GLN A 149 -30.86 20.00 -36.83
C GLN A 149 -31.01 21.12 -35.79
N SER A 150 -32.15 21.81 -35.81
CA SER A 150 -32.47 22.86 -34.84
C SER A 150 -32.54 22.31 -33.40
N ARG A 151 -33.01 21.07 -33.21
CA ARG A 151 -33.04 20.38 -31.91
C ARG A 151 -31.64 20.00 -31.42
N ILE A 152 -30.80 19.46 -32.31
CA ILE A 152 -29.41 19.09 -31.99
C ILE A 152 -28.61 20.34 -31.58
N GLU A 153 -28.74 21.44 -32.33
CA GLU A 153 -28.09 22.71 -32.02
C GLU A 153 -28.54 23.22 -30.64
N LEU A 154 -29.86 23.25 -30.39
CA LEU A 154 -30.41 23.73 -29.12
C LEU A 154 -29.95 22.87 -27.93
N ASN A 155 -29.88 21.55 -28.10
CA ASN A 155 -29.35 20.64 -27.10
C ASN A 155 -27.89 20.87 -26.76
N GLY A 156 -27.06 21.10 -27.78
CA GLY A 156 -25.66 21.42 -27.58
C GLY A 156 -25.51 22.68 -26.75
N MET A 157 -26.27 23.73 -27.09
CA MET A 157 -26.27 25.00 -26.35
C MET A 157 -26.79 24.83 -24.92
N LEU A 158 -27.87 24.07 -24.72
CA LEU A 158 -28.47 23.85 -23.40
C LEU A 158 -27.56 23.03 -22.49
N THR A 159 -26.86 22.04 -23.05
CA THR A 159 -25.86 21.25 -22.32
C THR A 159 -24.71 22.14 -21.85
N GLU A 160 -24.19 23.01 -22.72
CA GLU A 160 -23.13 23.95 -22.36
C GLU A 160 -23.61 25.00 -21.34
N TYR A 161 -24.82 25.52 -21.51
CA TYR A 161 -25.45 26.43 -20.53
C TYR A 161 -25.57 25.80 -19.16
N ASN A 162 -26.11 24.57 -19.07
CA ASN A 162 -26.23 23.84 -17.81
C ASN A 162 -24.86 23.63 -17.15
N ARG A 163 -23.83 23.35 -17.95
CA ARG A 163 -22.46 23.18 -17.46
C ARG A 163 -21.91 24.49 -16.88
N LEU A 164 -22.09 25.60 -17.58
CA LEU A 164 -21.68 26.94 -17.14
C LEU A 164 -22.46 27.41 -15.91
N SER A 165 -23.77 27.24 -15.87
CA SER A 165 -24.63 27.60 -14.74
C SER A 165 -24.29 26.78 -13.50
N ARG A 166 -24.00 25.47 -13.66
CA ARG A 166 -23.51 24.62 -12.57
C ARG A 166 -22.15 25.08 -12.06
N SER A 167 -21.21 25.43 -12.95
CA SER A 167 -19.91 25.99 -12.56
C SER A 167 -20.07 27.29 -11.77
N ARG A 168 -20.88 28.25 -12.26
CA ARG A 168 -21.22 29.48 -11.54
C ARG A 168 -21.79 29.19 -10.15
N PHE A 169 -22.75 28.26 -10.06
CA PHE A 169 -23.35 27.86 -8.79
C PHE A 169 -22.31 27.28 -7.82
N LEU A 170 -21.47 26.34 -8.26
CA LEU A 170 -20.47 25.70 -7.39
C LEU A 170 -19.39 26.69 -6.93
N LEU A 171 -18.95 27.60 -7.81
CA LEU A 171 -17.98 28.64 -7.46
C LEU A 171 -18.51 29.65 -6.44
N THR A 172 -19.82 29.93 -6.48
CA THR A 172 -20.48 30.91 -5.60
C THR A 172 -21.18 30.29 -4.39
N SER A 173 -21.29 28.96 -4.35
CA SER A 173 -21.84 28.20 -3.23
C SER A 173 -20.94 28.22 -2.00
N ASP A 174 -21.50 27.80 -0.86
CA ASP A 174 -20.79 27.74 0.43
C ASP A 174 -19.50 26.89 0.32
N GLN A 175 -18.35 27.57 0.30
CA GLN A 175 -17.02 26.95 0.31
C GLN A 175 -16.76 26.12 1.58
N GLY A 176 -17.56 26.33 2.63
CA GLY A 176 -17.53 25.48 3.83
C GLY A 176 -17.85 24.01 3.53
N PHE A 177 -18.43 23.66 2.38
CA PHE A 177 -18.60 22.27 1.98
C PHE A 177 -17.26 21.52 1.88
N ILE A 178 -16.26 22.12 1.23
CA ILE A 178 -14.95 21.49 1.02
C ILE A 178 -14.28 21.24 2.37
N ASP A 179 -14.23 22.28 3.22
CA ASP A 179 -13.62 22.18 4.55
C ASP A 179 -14.36 21.18 5.44
N ARG A 180 -15.71 21.17 5.44
CA ARG A 180 -16.51 20.18 6.18
C ARG A 180 -16.26 18.75 5.71
N LEU A 181 -16.05 18.55 4.40
CA LEU A 181 -15.78 17.22 3.85
C LEU A 181 -14.36 16.76 4.20
N LEU A 182 -13.37 17.63 4.04
CA LEU A 182 -11.96 17.36 4.41
C LEU A 182 -11.79 17.08 5.90
N THR A 183 -12.55 17.77 6.75
CA THR A 183 -12.48 17.62 8.22
C THR A 183 -13.43 16.55 8.78
N ASN A 184 -14.18 15.82 7.94
CA ASN A 184 -15.09 14.78 8.41
C ASN A 184 -14.34 13.48 8.76
N PRO A 185 -14.29 13.06 10.03
CA PRO A 185 -13.56 11.86 10.43
C PRO A 185 -14.27 10.55 10.02
N LYS A 186 -15.54 10.61 9.59
CA LYS A 186 -16.34 9.41 9.22
C LYS A 186 -16.20 9.02 7.75
N VAL A 187 -15.61 9.88 6.93
CA VAL A 187 -15.48 9.66 5.49
C VAL A 187 -14.04 9.28 5.20
N THR A 188 -13.83 8.22 4.41
CA THR A 188 -12.50 7.80 4.02
C THR A 188 -11.85 8.82 3.10
N PRO A 189 -10.56 9.13 3.26
CA PRO A 189 -9.83 10.05 2.38
C PRO A 189 -9.94 9.73 0.88
N SER A 190 -9.96 8.45 0.50
CA SER A 190 -10.24 8.02 -0.88
C SER A 190 -11.60 8.51 -1.42
N VAL A 191 -12.64 8.47 -0.60
CA VAL A 191 -13.98 8.96 -0.94
C VAL A 191 -13.99 10.49 -1.00
N ILE A 192 -13.32 11.16 -0.05
CA ILE A 192 -13.15 12.62 -0.07
C ILE A 192 -12.49 13.05 -1.40
N LYS A 193 -11.40 12.38 -1.80
CA LYS A 193 -10.68 12.70 -3.04
C LYS A 193 -11.57 12.49 -4.27
N SER A 194 -12.33 11.39 -4.32
CA SER A 194 -13.26 11.12 -5.42
C SER A 194 -14.36 12.18 -5.56
N VAL A 195 -15.03 12.52 -4.45
CA VAL A 195 -16.13 13.50 -4.43
C VAL A 195 -15.61 14.90 -4.79
N LEU A 196 -14.49 15.32 -4.21
CA LEU A 196 -13.92 16.64 -4.49
C LEU A 196 -13.35 16.74 -5.91
N ASN A 197 -12.80 15.66 -6.47
CA ASN A 197 -12.38 15.67 -7.88
C ASN A 197 -13.57 15.91 -8.82
N GLY A 198 -14.72 15.28 -8.57
CA GLY A 198 -15.95 15.55 -9.33
C GLY A 198 -16.45 16.98 -9.13
N TYR A 199 -16.44 17.46 -7.89
CA TYR A 199 -16.80 18.84 -7.55
C TYR A 199 -15.91 19.86 -8.29
N PHE A 200 -14.58 19.68 -8.27
CA PHE A 200 -13.64 20.55 -8.99
C PHE A 200 -13.77 20.43 -10.50
N ALA A 201 -14.03 19.25 -11.03
CA ALA A 201 -14.25 19.06 -12.47
C ALA A 201 -15.45 19.87 -12.97
N ASP A 202 -16.55 19.85 -12.23
CA ASP A 202 -17.74 20.63 -12.54
C ASP A 202 -17.52 22.14 -12.32
N ALA A 203 -16.87 22.53 -11.21
CA ALA A 203 -16.63 23.93 -10.88
C ALA A 203 -15.66 24.62 -11.86
N LEU A 204 -14.61 23.90 -12.31
CA LEU A 204 -13.56 24.43 -13.19
C LEU A 204 -13.76 24.07 -14.67
N LEU A 205 -14.86 23.39 -15.03
CA LEU A 205 -15.19 22.95 -16.38
C LEU A 205 -14.09 22.09 -17.03
N LEU A 206 -13.52 21.17 -16.25
CA LEU A 206 -12.46 20.26 -16.72
C LEU A 206 -13.03 19.23 -17.70
N ASN A 207 -12.31 19.02 -18.79
CA ASN A 207 -12.54 17.88 -19.68
C ASN A 207 -11.79 16.65 -19.16
N GLU A 208 -12.25 15.45 -19.51
CA GLU A 208 -11.57 14.21 -19.11
C GLU A 208 -10.08 14.24 -19.49
N GLY A 209 -9.21 14.01 -18.50
CA GLY A 209 -7.76 14.00 -18.68
C GLY A 209 -7.08 15.37 -18.82
N SER A 210 -7.82 16.47 -18.73
CA SER A 210 -7.24 17.83 -18.74
C SER A 210 -6.94 18.36 -17.33
N GLU A 211 -5.85 19.10 -17.18
CA GLU A 211 -5.49 19.78 -15.94
C GLU A 211 -5.80 21.26 -16.03
N PHE A 212 -6.34 21.84 -14.95
CA PHE A 212 -6.60 23.27 -14.88
C PHE A 212 -5.32 24.00 -14.48
N THR A 213 -4.94 25.03 -15.22
CA THR A 213 -3.73 25.84 -14.93
C THR A 213 -4.10 27.29 -14.62
N ILE A 214 -3.14 28.04 -14.07
CA ILE A 214 -3.33 29.48 -13.78
C ILE A 214 -3.72 30.29 -15.01
N ASN A 215 -3.28 29.88 -16.20
CA ASN A 215 -3.59 30.54 -17.47
C ASN A 215 -5.07 30.36 -17.90
N ASP A 216 -5.74 29.34 -17.35
CA ASP A 216 -7.13 29.04 -17.68
C ASP A 216 -8.11 29.82 -16.80
N VAL A 217 -7.64 30.43 -15.71
CA VAL A 217 -8.45 31.29 -14.82
C VAL A 217 -9.13 32.41 -15.59
N GLN A 218 -8.37 33.14 -16.42
CA GLN A 218 -8.94 34.25 -17.21
C GLN A 218 -9.91 33.75 -18.29
N LYS A 219 -9.58 32.62 -18.94
CA LYS A 219 -10.46 32.02 -19.97
C LYS A 219 -11.77 31.54 -19.37
N LEU A 220 -11.71 30.89 -18.21
CA LEU A 220 -12.89 30.45 -17.47
C LEU A 220 -13.73 31.65 -17.04
N ASN A 221 -13.12 32.70 -16.48
CA ASN A 221 -13.84 33.91 -16.09
C ASN A 221 -14.60 34.53 -17.29
N GLN A 222 -13.97 34.64 -18.47
CA GLN A 222 -14.65 35.15 -19.66
C GLN A 222 -15.83 34.25 -20.08
N ARG A 223 -15.63 32.92 -20.14
CA ARG A 223 -16.74 31.98 -20.45
C ARG A 223 -17.89 32.07 -19.46
N LEU A 224 -17.59 32.29 -18.18
CA LEU A 224 -18.60 32.48 -17.15
C LEU A 224 -19.28 33.84 -17.23
N LEU A 225 -18.64 34.89 -17.78
CA LEU A 225 -19.32 36.16 -18.07
C LEU A 225 -20.24 36.02 -19.29
N ASP A 226 -19.85 35.22 -20.27
CA ASP A 226 -20.61 34.99 -21.50
C ASP A 226 -21.87 34.12 -21.31
N THR A 227 -22.06 33.45 -20.17
CA THR A 227 -23.21 32.57 -19.93
C THR A 227 -24.55 33.28 -20.11
N ASP A 228 -24.67 34.56 -19.75
CA ASP A 228 -25.91 35.32 -19.94
C ASP A 228 -26.17 35.62 -21.43
N ALA A 229 -25.12 35.81 -22.23
CA ALA A 229 -25.22 35.88 -23.68
C ALA A 229 -25.63 34.52 -24.27
N VAL A 230 -25.10 33.41 -23.76
CA VAL A 230 -25.51 32.06 -24.14
C VAL A 230 -26.99 31.83 -23.82
N ARG A 231 -27.48 32.25 -22.64
CA ARG A 231 -28.91 32.20 -22.26
C ARG A 231 -29.78 32.95 -23.26
N ALA A 232 -29.37 34.16 -23.63
CA ALA A 232 -30.11 34.98 -24.60
C ALA A 232 -30.17 34.30 -25.98
N MET A 233 -29.06 33.71 -26.44
CA MET A 233 -29.05 32.96 -27.70
C MET A 233 -29.92 31.70 -27.64
N ILE A 234 -29.95 30.98 -26.51
CA ILE A 234 -30.85 29.82 -26.31
C ILE A 234 -32.31 30.25 -26.39
N SER A 235 -32.67 31.38 -25.75
CA SER A 235 -34.04 31.91 -25.80
C SER A 235 -34.45 32.24 -27.24
N ASP A 236 -33.59 32.89 -28.02
CA ASP A 236 -33.85 33.19 -29.43
C ASP A 236 -34.00 31.91 -30.28
N LYS A 237 -33.07 30.96 -30.12
CA LYS A 237 -33.12 29.66 -30.81
C LYS A 237 -34.33 28.82 -30.43
N SER A 238 -34.76 28.87 -29.16
CA SER A 238 -36.00 28.23 -28.71
C SER A 238 -37.21 28.78 -29.44
N ARG A 239 -37.31 30.12 -29.55
CA ARG A 239 -38.38 30.77 -30.30
C ARG A 239 -38.36 30.44 -31.79
N GLN A 240 -37.19 30.34 -32.39
CA GLN A 240 -37.04 29.88 -33.78
C GLN A 240 -37.49 28.43 -33.95
N PHE A 241 -37.10 27.54 -33.04
CA PHE A 241 -37.52 26.14 -33.03
C PHE A 241 -39.04 25.99 -32.93
N GLU A 242 -39.69 26.73 -32.02
CA GLU A 242 -41.15 26.75 -31.91
C GLU A 242 -41.83 27.25 -33.17
N THR A 243 -41.28 28.29 -33.80
CA THR A 243 -41.81 28.81 -35.07
C THR A 243 -41.75 27.74 -36.17
N ARG A 244 -40.61 27.07 -36.33
CA ARG A 244 -40.43 25.95 -37.27
C ARG A 244 -41.37 24.79 -36.96
N LEU A 245 -41.54 24.45 -35.68
CA LEU A 245 -42.44 23.39 -35.24
C LEU A 245 -43.89 23.72 -35.60
N ASN A 246 -44.32 24.96 -35.39
CA ASN A 246 -45.66 25.41 -35.75
C ASN A 246 -45.88 25.40 -37.27
N ASP A 247 -44.88 25.78 -38.06
CA ASP A 247 -44.97 25.72 -39.52
C ASP A 247 -44.99 24.28 -40.05
N PHE A 248 -44.21 23.39 -39.45
CA PHE A 248 -44.28 21.96 -39.72
C PHE A 248 -45.65 21.37 -39.34
N LYS A 249 -46.23 21.75 -38.19
CA LYS A 249 -47.60 21.34 -37.79
C LYS A 249 -48.65 21.74 -38.83
N LYS A 250 -48.55 22.96 -39.37
CA LYS A 250 -49.45 23.42 -40.44
C LYS A 250 -49.28 22.57 -41.70
N LEU A 251 -48.03 22.29 -42.10
CA LEU A 251 -47.72 21.44 -43.25
C LEU A 251 -48.27 20.02 -43.05
N HIS A 252 -48.00 19.41 -41.89
CA HIS A 252 -48.49 18.09 -41.52
C HIS A 252 -50.02 18.00 -41.59
N LYS A 253 -50.73 18.98 -41.01
CA LYS A 253 -52.19 19.05 -41.05
C LYS A 253 -52.73 19.20 -42.47
N ARG A 254 -52.08 20.03 -43.31
CA ARG A 254 -52.44 20.23 -44.72
C ARG A 254 -52.31 18.94 -45.51
N LEU A 255 -51.16 18.27 -45.41
CA LEU A 255 -50.89 17.03 -46.15
C LEU A 255 -51.79 15.90 -45.65
N LYS A 256 -51.93 15.70 -44.33
CA LYS A 256 -52.83 14.67 -43.78
C LYS A 256 -54.30 14.84 -44.21
N GLY A 257 -54.75 16.08 -44.39
CA GLY A 257 -56.11 16.40 -44.83
C GLY A 257 -56.34 16.34 -46.35
N ALA A 258 -55.28 16.18 -47.15
CA ALA A 258 -55.36 16.10 -48.60
C ALA A 258 -55.37 14.63 -49.08
N GLU A 259 -56.13 14.32 -50.13
CA GLU A 259 -56.04 13.01 -50.81
C GLU A 259 -54.82 12.98 -51.73
N HIS A 260 -53.61 12.94 -51.15
CA HIS A 260 -52.34 12.99 -51.89
C HIS A 260 -51.90 11.62 -52.45
N GLY A 261 -52.35 10.50 -51.87
CA GLY A 261 -52.02 9.15 -52.34
C GLY A 261 -50.52 8.83 -52.31
N ILE A 262 -49.81 9.31 -51.27
CA ILE A 262 -48.36 9.09 -51.08
C ILE A 262 -48.17 8.17 -49.87
N ASP A 263 -48.01 6.88 -50.12
CA ASP A 263 -47.96 5.86 -49.05
C ASP A 263 -46.79 6.05 -48.09
N ALA A 264 -45.68 6.61 -48.59
CA ALA A 264 -44.48 6.90 -47.80
C ALA A 264 -44.70 7.93 -46.69
N LEU A 265 -45.73 8.80 -46.77
CA LEU A 265 -46.00 9.82 -45.75
C LEU A 265 -46.70 9.26 -44.50
N TYR A 266 -47.55 8.23 -44.64
CA TYR A 266 -48.31 7.66 -43.52
C TYR A 266 -47.45 7.14 -42.35
N PRO A 267 -46.35 6.38 -42.55
CA PRO A 267 -45.49 5.99 -41.44
C PRO A 267 -44.79 7.20 -40.80
N MET A 268 -44.45 8.23 -41.58
CA MET A 268 -43.84 9.47 -41.07
C MET A 268 -44.83 10.26 -40.21
N PHE A 269 -46.11 10.32 -40.62
CA PHE A 269 -47.17 10.96 -39.84
C PHE A 269 -47.36 10.29 -38.49
N LYS A 270 -47.44 8.96 -38.47
CA LYS A 270 -47.65 8.19 -37.25
C LYS A 270 -46.51 8.34 -36.25
N GLU A 271 -45.26 8.37 -36.72
CA GLU A 271 -44.11 8.56 -35.83
C GLU A 271 -44.00 10.01 -35.32
N TYR A 272 -44.29 11.02 -36.16
CA TYR A 272 -44.38 12.40 -35.69
C TYR A 272 -45.46 12.59 -34.62
N GLU A 273 -46.67 12.09 -34.85
CA GLU A 273 -47.81 12.23 -33.90
C GLU A 273 -47.52 11.58 -32.54
N LYS A 274 -46.72 10.52 -32.53
CA LYS A 274 -46.26 9.86 -31.29
C LYS A 274 -45.30 10.74 -30.49
N GLN A 275 -44.45 11.52 -31.16
CA GLN A 275 -43.41 12.35 -30.53
C GLN A 275 -43.90 13.79 -30.25
N GLU A 276 -44.92 14.26 -30.96
CA GLU A 276 -45.47 15.62 -30.84
C GLU A 276 -45.75 16.09 -29.39
N PRO A 277 -46.46 15.34 -28.53
CA PRO A 277 -46.77 15.82 -27.17
C PRO A 277 -45.49 16.01 -26.33
N VAL A 278 -44.47 15.19 -26.56
CA VAL A 278 -43.19 15.28 -25.86
C VAL A 278 -42.42 16.51 -26.31
N ILE A 279 -42.38 16.78 -27.62
CA ILE A 279 -41.70 17.95 -28.20
C ILE A 279 -42.34 19.25 -27.68
N VAL A 280 -43.67 19.31 -27.61
CA VAL A 280 -44.41 20.50 -27.15
C VAL A 280 -44.19 20.76 -25.65
N GLN A 281 -44.22 19.71 -24.83
CA GLN A 281 -44.02 19.87 -23.38
C GLN A 281 -42.61 20.38 -23.07
N LEU A 282 -41.63 19.81 -23.75
CA LEU A 282 -40.22 20.09 -23.56
C LEU A 282 -39.83 21.51 -24.01
N ALA A 283 -40.42 22.04 -25.08
CA ALA A 283 -40.26 23.44 -25.48
C ALA A 283 -40.76 24.41 -24.38
N LYS A 284 -41.92 24.11 -23.77
CA LYS A 284 -42.46 24.89 -22.65
C LYS A 284 -41.61 24.80 -21.38
N ASP A 285 -41.07 23.62 -21.09
CA ASP A 285 -40.22 23.40 -19.91
C ASP A 285 -38.91 24.22 -20.03
N ILE A 286 -38.36 24.36 -21.24
CA ILE A 286 -37.18 25.20 -21.52
C ILE A 286 -37.49 26.67 -21.23
N GLU A 287 -38.59 27.21 -21.76
CA GLU A 287 -38.98 28.61 -21.51
C GLU A 287 -39.19 28.89 -20.02
N THR A 288 -39.89 27.98 -19.33
CA THR A 288 -40.18 28.12 -17.90
C THR A 288 -38.91 28.08 -17.07
N SER A 289 -37.98 27.18 -17.40
CA SER A 289 -36.71 27.06 -16.67
C SER A 289 -35.77 28.24 -16.95
N LEU A 290 -35.76 28.76 -18.17
CA LEU A 290 -35.03 29.98 -18.54
C LEU A 290 -35.63 31.23 -17.90
N ALA A 291 -36.87 31.22 -17.42
CA ALA A 291 -37.48 32.35 -16.70
C ALA A 291 -37.25 32.31 -15.18
N ALA A 292 -37.04 31.11 -14.62
CA ALA A 292 -36.97 30.88 -13.18
C ALA A 292 -35.62 31.24 -12.52
N GLU A 293 -34.53 31.36 -13.30
CA GLU A 293 -33.22 31.70 -12.71
C GLU A 293 -33.06 33.22 -12.49
N PRO A 294 -32.73 33.64 -11.24
CA PRO A 294 -32.38 35.03 -10.99
C PRO A 294 -31.17 35.41 -11.84
N ALA A 295 -31.13 36.66 -12.31
CA ALA A 295 -29.96 37.20 -12.98
C ALA A 295 -28.72 36.90 -12.13
N GLY A 296 -27.76 36.16 -12.69
CA GLY A 296 -26.50 35.89 -12.01
C GLY A 296 -25.89 37.21 -11.56
N LYS A 297 -25.12 37.20 -10.45
CA LYS A 297 -24.33 38.37 -10.06
C LYS A 297 -23.60 38.88 -11.29
N SER A 298 -23.92 40.09 -11.74
CA SER A 298 -23.16 40.81 -12.77
C SER A 298 -21.80 41.17 -12.15
N GLY A 299 -20.88 40.24 -12.18
CA GLY A 299 -19.68 40.31 -11.37
C GLY A 299 -18.57 39.41 -11.89
N ASN A 300 -17.35 39.86 -11.64
CA ASN A 300 -16.11 39.15 -11.91
C ASN A 300 -15.98 37.92 -10.98
N TYR A 301 -15.69 36.74 -11.53
CA TYR A 301 -15.55 35.48 -10.79
C TYR A 301 -14.08 35.12 -10.49
N LEU A 302 -13.12 36.01 -10.80
CA LEU A 302 -11.69 35.72 -10.67
C LEU A 302 -11.29 35.28 -9.25
N ASP A 303 -11.83 35.90 -8.21
CA ASP A 303 -11.49 35.57 -6.82
C ASP A 303 -12.00 34.17 -6.44
N GLU A 304 -13.25 33.86 -6.80
CA GLU A 304 -13.85 32.55 -6.57
C GLU A 304 -13.12 31.44 -7.35
N ILE A 305 -12.76 31.69 -8.61
CA ILE A 305 -11.98 30.75 -9.43
C ILE A 305 -10.59 30.54 -8.83
N GLN A 306 -9.91 31.61 -8.39
CA GLN A 306 -8.58 31.50 -7.78
C GLN A 306 -8.63 30.71 -6.47
N LYS A 307 -9.60 30.97 -5.60
CA LYS A 307 -9.82 30.20 -4.36
C LYS A 307 -10.07 28.73 -4.67
N MET A 308 -10.94 28.45 -5.65
CA MET A 308 -11.25 27.08 -6.07
C MET A 308 -10.00 26.38 -6.65
N PHE A 309 -9.21 27.09 -7.45
CA PHE A 309 -7.98 26.59 -8.04
C PHE A 309 -6.93 26.23 -6.97
N LEU A 310 -6.74 27.09 -5.96
CA LEU A 310 -5.81 26.80 -4.86
C LEU A 310 -6.21 25.53 -4.12
N ARG A 311 -7.50 25.34 -3.84
CA ARG A 311 -8.03 24.11 -3.21
C ARG A 311 -7.88 22.88 -4.10
N TYR A 312 -8.09 23.04 -5.41
CA TYR A 312 -7.86 21.97 -6.38
C TYR A 312 -6.40 21.51 -6.40
N VAL A 313 -5.44 22.44 -6.43
CA VAL A 313 -4.00 22.14 -6.39
C VAL A 313 -3.63 21.47 -5.06
N GLU A 314 -4.10 22.02 -3.94
CA GLU A 314 -3.89 21.47 -2.60
C GLU A 314 -4.33 19.99 -2.53
N LEU A 315 -5.54 19.67 -3.02
CA LEU A 315 -6.06 18.30 -3.01
C LEU A 315 -5.34 17.40 -4.02
N LYS A 316 -4.98 17.92 -5.19
CA LYS A 316 -4.27 17.17 -6.23
C LYS A 316 -2.96 16.61 -5.68
N ASP A 317 -2.18 17.46 -5.03
CA ASP A 317 -0.89 17.09 -4.43
C ASP A 317 -1.04 16.23 -3.18
N ASN A 318 -2.19 16.31 -2.50
CA ASN A 318 -2.46 15.52 -1.31
C ASN A 318 -2.91 14.09 -1.66
N ASN A 319 -2.03 13.12 -1.38
CA ASN A 319 -2.29 11.70 -1.61
C ASN A 319 -2.84 10.97 -0.38
N PHE A 320 -3.18 11.70 0.69
CA PHE A 320 -3.66 11.13 1.95
C PHE A 320 -2.81 9.95 2.45
N THR A 321 -1.51 10.08 2.20
CA THR A 321 -0.51 9.07 2.49
C THR A 321 0.70 9.75 3.12
N LEU A 322 1.17 9.23 4.24
CA LEU A 322 2.44 9.64 4.84
C LEU A 322 3.44 8.50 4.72
N ILE A 323 4.63 8.81 4.20
CA ILE A 323 5.72 7.85 4.05
C ILE A 323 6.85 8.23 5.00
N HIS A 324 7.27 7.29 5.83
CA HIS A 324 8.40 7.45 6.72
C HIS A 324 9.42 6.32 6.51
N MET A 325 10.71 6.66 6.49
CA MET A 325 11.78 5.72 6.20
C MET A 325 12.71 5.63 7.40
N VAL A 326 12.97 4.40 7.84
CA VAL A 326 13.86 4.09 8.96
C VAL A 326 14.92 3.11 8.51
N ASP A 327 16.18 3.37 8.87
CA ASP A 327 17.28 2.47 8.58
C ASP A 327 17.35 1.33 9.61
N ALA A 328 17.45 0.09 9.14
CA ALA A 328 17.57 -1.09 9.99
C ALA A 328 19.02 -1.30 10.44
N THR A 329 19.44 -0.67 11.55
CA THR A 329 20.84 -0.72 12.02
C THR A 329 21.09 -1.75 13.13
N SER A 330 20.12 -1.98 14.02
CA SER A 330 20.25 -2.85 15.20
C SER A 330 19.46 -4.15 15.09
N ARG A 331 19.70 -5.13 15.99
CA ARG A 331 19.08 -6.47 15.99
C ARG A 331 17.55 -6.41 16.02
N PHE A 332 17.00 -5.45 16.77
CA PHE A 332 15.59 -5.13 16.77
C PHE A 332 15.41 -3.63 16.49
N VAL A 333 14.43 -3.30 15.66
CA VAL A 333 13.94 -1.94 15.48
C VAL A 333 12.52 -1.91 15.97
N VAL A 334 12.24 -1.08 16.97
CA VAL A 334 10.87 -0.80 17.43
C VAL A 334 10.40 0.48 16.77
N LEU A 335 9.24 0.41 16.13
CA LEU A 335 8.57 1.54 15.49
C LEU A 335 7.34 1.89 16.31
N ASP A 336 7.35 3.07 16.92
CA ASP A 336 6.20 3.63 17.63
C ASP A 336 5.51 4.65 16.73
N ILE A 337 4.33 4.30 16.25
CA ILE A 337 3.49 5.13 15.41
C ILE A 337 2.41 5.75 16.30
N MET A 338 2.50 7.07 16.49
CA MET A 338 1.55 7.86 17.27
C MET A 338 0.77 8.77 16.34
N VAL A 339 -0.56 8.72 16.41
CA VAL A 339 -1.47 9.57 15.64
C VAL A 339 -2.28 10.43 16.59
N TYR A 340 -2.15 11.73 16.41
CA TYR A 340 -2.81 12.75 17.21
C TYR A 340 -3.89 13.46 16.39
N LYS A 341 -4.98 13.84 17.04
CA LYS A 341 -5.99 14.69 16.41
C LYS A 341 -5.52 16.15 16.42
N ARG A 342 -5.50 16.79 15.26
CA ARG A 342 -5.27 18.23 15.14
C ARG A 342 -6.47 18.97 15.72
N ASP A 343 -6.20 19.91 16.62
CA ASP A 343 -7.22 20.85 17.06
C ASP A 343 -7.38 21.98 16.02
N SER A 344 -8.41 21.88 15.18
CA SER A 344 -8.69 22.84 14.12
C SER A 344 -9.14 24.24 14.63
N ALA A 345 -9.21 24.46 15.94
CA ALA A 345 -9.61 25.74 16.54
C ALA A 345 -8.45 26.65 17.00
N SER A 346 -7.20 26.18 17.02
CA SER A 346 -6.06 26.98 17.49
C SER A 346 -5.26 27.59 16.33
N HIS A 347 -5.73 28.72 15.81
CA HIS A 347 -4.88 29.68 15.08
C HIS A 347 -4.02 30.52 16.05
N GLU A 348 -3.61 29.94 17.18
CA GLU A 348 -2.69 30.57 18.13
C GLU A 348 -1.53 29.62 18.41
N SER A 349 -0.35 30.10 18.03
CA SER A 349 0.96 29.87 18.63
C SER A 349 1.15 28.60 19.44
N MET A 350 2.13 27.82 18.97
CA MET A 350 2.73 26.65 19.60
C MET A 350 3.18 26.87 21.06
N VAL A 351 2.27 26.82 22.03
CA VAL A 351 2.58 26.51 23.43
C VAL A 351 1.33 25.90 24.10
N GLY A 352 1.32 24.58 24.28
CA GLY A 352 0.65 23.98 25.45
C GLY A 352 -0.75 23.35 25.30
N ASN A 353 -1.32 23.17 24.11
CA ASN A 353 -2.44 22.23 23.94
C ASN A 353 -1.88 20.87 23.53
N GLU A 354 -1.99 19.88 24.41
CA GLU A 354 -1.63 18.50 24.11
C GLU A 354 -2.54 17.98 23.00
N ASP A 355 -2.00 17.80 21.79
CA ASP A 355 -2.73 17.10 20.74
C ASP A 355 -3.21 15.75 21.32
N ALA A 356 -4.52 15.50 21.29
CA ALA A 356 -5.06 14.30 21.91
C ALA A 356 -4.62 13.07 21.11
N LEU A 357 -3.82 12.19 21.72
CA LEU A 357 -3.39 10.92 21.13
C LEU A 357 -4.63 10.06 20.84
N GLN A 358 -4.86 9.76 19.56
CA GLN A 358 -5.99 8.95 19.12
C GLN A 358 -5.60 7.50 18.92
N LYS A 359 -4.40 7.25 18.38
CA LYS A 359 -3.90 5.90 18.08
C LYS A 359 -2.43 5.79 18.42
N HIS A 360 -2.05 4.68 19.04
CA HIS A 360 -0.67 4.31 19.29
C HIS A 360 -0.47 2.85 18.92
N LEU A 361 0.52 2.61 18.06
CA LEU A 361 0.88 1.29 17.59
C LEU A 361 2.39 1.11 17.75
N SER A 362 2.81 -0.01 18.36
CA SER A 362 4.21 -0.35 18.52
C SER A 362 4.53 -1.65 17.76
N LEU A 363 5.45 -1.56 16.79
CA LEU A 363 5.85 -2.69 15.94
C LEU A 363 7.30 -3.06 16.18
N LYS A 364 7.55 -4.36 16.41
CA LYS A 364 8.91 -4.90 16.49
C LYS A 364 9.32 -5.52 15.16
N VAL A 365 10.33 -4.92 14.53
CA VAL A 365 10.97 -5.45 13.32
C VAL A 365 12.27 -6.15 13.70
N ASN A 366 12.38 -7.42 13.35
CA ASN A 366 13.58 -8.22 13.57
C ASN A 366 14.56 -7.99 12.42
N THR A 367 15.83 -7.74 12.72
CA THR A 367 16.86 -7.63 11.69
C THR A 367 17.78 -8.84 11.67
N PHE A 368 18.34 -9.13 10.49
CA PHE A 368 19.35 -10.19 10.30
C PHE A 368 20.47 -9.69 9.38
N GLY A 369 21.63 -10.34 9.35
CA GLY A 369 22.79 -9.84 8.63
C GLY A 369 23.73 -9.04 9.53
N GLY A 370 25.03 -9.25 9.35
CA GLY A 370 26.08 -8.65 10.17
C GLY A 370 26.71 -9.65 11.13
N PHE A 371 27.87 -9.26 11.67
CA PHE A 371 28.56 -10.04 12.67
C PHE A 371 27.88 -9.90 14.03
N THR A 372 27.74 -11.02 14.73
CA THR A 372 27.20 -11.09 16.09
C THR A 372 28.11 -11.97 16.93
N LEU A 373 28.16 -11.64 18.22
CA LEU A 373 28.88 -12.39 19.23
C LEU A 373 27.84 -13.03 20.14
N GLU A 374 27.84 -14.36 20.19
CA GLU A 374 26.84 -15.15 20.91
C GLU A 374 27.53 -16.08 21.91
N THR A 375 26.98 -16.23 23.11
CA THR A 375 27.53 -17.15 24.12
C THR A 375 26.63 -18.37 24.21
N THR A 376 27.21 -19.57 24.18
CA THR A 376 26.48 -20.83 24.27
C THR A 376 27.02 -21.70 25.40
N VAL A 377 26.15 -22.45 26.06
CA VAL A 377 26.52 -23.40 27.11
C VAL A 377 25.88 -24.75 26.78
N GLY A 378 26.63 -25.84 26.93
CA GLY A 378 26.07 -27.17 26.69
C GLY A 378 27.07 -28.29 26.91
N VAL A 379 26.77 -29.43 26.29
CA VAL A 379 27.51 -30.67 26.45
C VAL A 379 28.34 -30.94 25.20
N GLN A 380 29.61 -31.28 25.40
CA GLN A 380 30.52 -31.68 24.33
C GLN A 380 31.12 -33.05 24.64
N GLY A 381 31.25 -33.92 23.64
CA GLY A 381 32.06 -35.13 23.74
C GLY A 381 33.40 -34.88 23.07
N ALA A 382 34.50 -35.16 23.75
CA ALA A 382 35.83 -35.05 23.16
C ALA A 382 36.62 -36.35 23.25
N GLY A 383 37.32 -36.69 22.17
CA GLY A 383 38.27 -37.79 22.11
C GLY A 383 39.68 -37.26 21.89
N LEU A 384 40.59 -37.59 22.80
CA LEU A 384 42.01 -37.25 22.68
C LEU A 384 42.72 -38.20 21.72
N GLN A 385 43.77 -37.72 21.03
CA GLN A 385 44.53 -38.55 20.09
C GLN A 385 45.24 -39.71 20.79
N ALA A 386 45.79 -39.46 21.98
CA ALA A 386 46.29 -40.48 22.86
C ALA A 386 45.26 -40.74 23.96
N PRO A 387 44.88 -42.01 24.24
CA PRO A 387 43.94 -42.32 25.30
C PRO A 387 44.47 -41.81 26.64
N VAL A 388 43.56 -41.39 27.50
CA VAL A 388 43.91 -41.07 28.89
C VAL A 388 44.24 -42.40 29.57
N GLN A 389 45.35 -42.45 30.28
CA GLN A 389 45.82 -43.67 30.94
C GLN A 389 45.75 -43.51 32.45
N ASP A 390 45.27 -44.55 33.12
CA ASP A 390 45.43 -44.70 34.55
C ASP A 390 46.65 -45.56 34.82
N TYR A 391 47.59 -45.02 35.60
CA TYR A 391 48.81 -45.71 35.97
C TYR A 391 48.67 -46.33 37.36
N PHE A 392 49.00 -47.61 37.48
CA PHE A 392 49.00 -48.32 38.76
C PHE A 392 50.20 -49.25 38.85
N VAL A 393 50.54 -49.67 40.06
CA VAL A 393 51.65 -50.59 40.31
C VAL A 393 51.10 -51.93 40.78
N LEU A 394 51.49 -53.01 40.11
CA LEU A 394 51.19 -54.39 40.50
C LEU A 394 52.50 -55.18 40.49
N ASN A 395 52.82 -55.88 41.58
CA ASN A 395 54.07 -56.66 41.71
C ASN A 395 55.31 -55.84 41.32
N ASN A 396 55.43 -54.62 41.86
CA ASN A 396 56.51 -53.66 41.59
C ASN A 396 56.65 -53.23 40.11
N THR A 397 55.72 -53.59 39.23
CA THR A 397 55.75 -53.18 37.81
C THR A 397 54.68 -52.14 37.53
N ILE A 398 55.02 -51.10 36.76
CA ILE A 398 54.07 -50.07 36.33
C ILE A 398 53.19 -50.61 35.21
N TYR A 399 51.88 -50.59 35.41
CA TYR A 399 50.87 -50.88 34.40
C TYR A 399 50.08 -49.61 34.03
N ALA A 400 49.53 -49.62 32.82
CA ALA A 400 48.62 -48.58 32.35
C ALA A 400 47.34 -49.21 31.82
N GLU A 401 46.20 -48.62 32.18
CA GLU A 401 44.90 -48.96 31.62
C GLU A 401 44.37 -47.77 30.80
N ASP A 402 44.03 -48.04 29.54
CA ASP A 402 43.43 -47.04 28.66
C ASP A 402 41.98 -46.78 29.07
N LYS A 403 41.64 -45.50 29.29
CA LYS A 403 40.27 -45.07 29.56
C LYS A 403 39.42 -44.97 28.31
N ASP A 404 38.12 -44.80 28.55
CA ASP A 404 37.13 -44.46 27.54
C ASP A 404 37.65 -43.41 26.56
N LYS A 405 37.51 -43.74 25.29
CA LYS A 405 37.97 -42.91 24.16
C LYS A 405 37.26 -41.56 24.08
N PHE A 406 36.09 -41.43 24.71
CA PHE A 406 35.26 -40.23 24.69
C PHE A 406 34.99 -39.74 26.10
N ILE A 407 35.36 -38.50 26.35
CA ILE A 407 35.16 -37.82 27.62
C ILE A 407 34.03 -36.81 27.42
N PRO A 408 32.95 -36.85 28.21
CA PRO A 408 31.92 -35.83 28.20
C PRO A 408 32.39 -34.59 28.95
N PHE A 409 32.07 -33.42 28.42
CA PHE A 409 32.37 -32.08 28.93
C PHE A 409 31.08 -31.28 29.05
N VAL A 410 31.02 -30.42 30.07
CA VAL A 410 30.14 -29.25 30.04
C VAL A 410 31.01 -28.05 29.72
N GLY A 411 30.63 -27.30 28.70
CA GLY A 411 31.45 -26.21 28.19
C GLY A 411 30.65 -24.98 27.85
N SER A 412 31.32 -23.84 28.02
CA SER A 412 30.86 -22.52 27.65
C SER A 412 31.69 -22.03 26.47
N MET A 413 31.03 -21.55 25.42
CA MET A 413 31.66 -21.13 24.18
C MET A 413 31.20 -19.73 23.77
N PHE A 414 32.15 -18.92 23.30
CA PHE A 414 31.89 -17.69 22.57
C PHE A 414 31.89 -17.98 21.08
N ASN A 415 30.87 -17.51 20.38
CA ASN A 415 30.62 -17.77 18.97
C ASN A 415 30.66 -16.43 18.22
N VAL A 416 31.64 -16.26 17.35
CA VAL A 416 31.70 -15.11 16.43
C VAL A 416 31.16 -15.58 15.09
N GLY A 417 29.97 -15.11 14.74
CA GLY A 417 29.25 -15.58 13.56
C GLY A 417 28.69 -14.47 12.70
N TYR A 418 28.38 -14.79 11.46
CA TYR A 418 27.67 -13.90 10.55
C TYR A 418 26.23 -14.37 10.41
N GLN A 419 25.28 -13.54 10.82
CA GLN A 419 23.86 -13.90 10.80
C GLN A 419 23.33 -13.91 9.36
N VAL A 420 23.26 -15.09 8.73
CA VAL A 420 22.79 -15.23 7.34
C VAL A 420 21.26 -15.10 7.26
N SER A 421 20.53 -15.62 8.25
CA SER A 421 19.07 -15.48 8.37
C SER A 421 18.62 -15.38 9.84
N SER A 422 17.32 -15.18 10.09
CA SER A 422 16.77 -15.15 11.44
C SER A 422 16.94 -16.47 12.22
N GLY A 423 17.25 -17.58 11.55
CA GLY A 423 17.44 -18.89 12.19
C GLY A 423 18.68 -19.67 11.77
N PHE A 424 19.62 -19.03 11.07
CA PHE A 424 20.87 -19.67 10.62
C PHE A 424 22.04 -18.71 10.78
N MET A 425 23.08 -19.14 11.50
CA MET A 425 24.33 -18.42 11.67
C MET A 425 25.53 -19.37 11.71
N PRO A 426 26.37 -19.41 10.66
CA PRO A 426 27.70 -20.00 10.75
C PRO A 426 28.59 -19.14 11.64
N ALA A 427 29.36 -19.78 12.50
CA ALA A 427 30.22 -19.15 13.49
C ALA A 427 31.54 -19.90 13.68
N LEU A 428 32.52 -19.19 14.21
CA LEU A 428 33.70 -19.76 14.83
C LEU A 428 33.53 -19.71 16.35
N SER A 429 33.72 -20.84 17.01
CA SER A 429 33.49 -20.99 18.44
C SER A 429 34.78 -21.26 19.20
N MET A 430 34.96 -20.56 20.30
CA MET A 430 36.08 -20.73 21.23
C MET A 430 35.55 -20.79 22.65
N GLY A 431 35.97 -21.76 23.42
CA GLY A 431 35.39 -21.99 24.75
C GLY A 431 36.26 -22.81 25.67
N ILE A 432 35.73 -22.98 26.87
CA ILE A 432 36.30 -23.83 27.90
C ILE A 432 35.32 -24.95 28.23
N GLY A 433 35.84 -26.15 28.44
CA GLY A 433 35.09 -27.34 28.83
C GLY A 433 35.64 -27.91 30.13
N VAL A 434 34.74 -28.27 31.04
CA VAL A 434 35.03 -29.00 32.28
C VAL A 434 34.60 -30.46 32.04
N PRO A 435 35.50 -31.45 32.19
CA PRO A 435 35.13 -32.85 32.05
C PRO A 435 34.13 -33.24 33.15
N LEU A 436 33.07 -33.96 32.79
CA LEU A 436 32.08 -34.48 33.75
C LEU A 436 32.57 -35.70 34.53
N THR A 437 33.77 -36.19 34.24
CA THR A 437 34.37 -37.32 34.91
C THR A 437 35.28 -36.84 36.06
N ASN A 438 34.93 -37.20 37.30
CA ASN A 438 35.70 -36.86 38.52
C ASN A 438 36.97 -37.72 38.70
N LYS A 439 37.81 -37.83 37.67
CA LYS A 439 39.03 -38.66 37.74
C LYS A 439 40.28 -37.81 37.65
N GLU A 440 41.22 -38.03 38.58
CA GLU A 440 42.43 -37.22 38.85
C GLU A 440 43.41 -37.03 37.67
N ASN A 441 43.19 -37.71 36.54
CA ASN A 441 44.13 -37.76 35.41
C ASN A 441 43.85 -36.77 34.27
N ILE A 442 42.76 -35.99 34.37
CA ILE A 442 42.45 -34.90 33.44
C ILE A 442 42.28 -33.61 34.24
N SER A 443 42.92 -32.54 33.79
CA SER A 443 42.75 -31.20 34.36
C SER A 443 41.29 -30.75 34.27
N SER A 444 40.84 -30.01 35.29
CA SER A 444 39.48 -29.47 35.39
C SER A 444 39.10 -28.48 34.27
N LEU A 445 40.04 -28.12 33.39
CA LEU A 445 39.85 -27.14 32.32
C LEU A 445 40.45 -27.64 31.01
N SER A 446 39.66 -27.61 29.94
CA SER A 446 40.05 -27.91 28.56
C SER A 446 39.62 -26.78 27.63
N TYR A 447 40.41 -26.50 26.60
CA TYR A 447 40.11 -25.47 25.59
C TYR A 447 39.48 -26.11 24.36
N LEU A 448 38.39 -25.50 23.86
CA LEU A 448 37.60 -25.99 22.73
C LEU A 448 37.59 -24.93 21.63
N ILE A 449 38.02 -25.29 20.42
CA ILE A 449 38.05 -24.36 19.28
C ILE A 449 37.54 -25.06 18.02
N GLY A 450 36.56 -24.49 17.34
CA GLY A 450 36.07 -25.07 16.10
C GLY A 450 34.93 -24.31 15.43
N PRO A 451 34.58 -24.67 14.19
CA PRO A 451 33.37 -24.17 13.54
C PRO A 451 32.10 -24.55 14.31
N SER A 452 31.09 -23.69 14.18
CA SER A 452 29.75 -23.91 14.71
C SER A 452 28.67 -23.43 13.77
N LEU A 453 27.51 -24.08 13.87
CA LEU A 453 26.27 -23.68 13.22
C LEU A 453 25.23 -23.43 14.30
N LEU A 454 24.76 -22.18 14.39
CA LEU A 454 23.63 -21.83 15.23
C LEU A 454 22.33 -21.85 14.42
N LEU A 455 21.34 -22.57 14.94
CA LEU A 455 20.12 -22.98 14.27
C LEU A 455 18.89 -22.70 15.13
N GLY A 456 17.74 -22.53 14.47
CA GLY A 456 16.43 -22.37 15.11
C GLY A 456 16.02 -20.91 15.33
N LYS A 457 14.78 -20.69 15.80
CA LYS A 457 14.27 -19.32 16.07
C LYS A 457 15.16 -18.65 17.12
N GLY A 458 15.71 -17.49 16.76
CA GLY A 458 16.64 -16.77 17.64
C GLY A 458 18.01 -17.44 17.77
N GLN A 459 18.35 -18.44 16.94
CA GLN A 459 19.64 -19.15 16.97
C GLN A 459 19.90 -19.86 18.31
N ALA A 460 18.86 -20.48 18.85
CA ALA A 460 18.86 -21.07 20.18
C ALA A 460 19.75 -22.32 20.32
N LEU A 461 19.94 -23.10 19.25
CA LEU A 461 20.74 -24.34 19.27
C LEU A 461 22.05 -24.14 18.51
N ALA A 462 23.18 -24.51 19.10
CA ALA A 462 24.51 -24.45 18.49
C ALA A 462 25.12 -25.84 18.37
N LEU A 463 25.40 -26.25 17.12
CA LEU A 463 26.17 -27.46 16.82
C LEU A 463 27.63 -27.05 16.65
N THR A 464 28.55 -27.69 17.34
CA THR A 464 29.97 -27.32 17.39
C THR A 464 30.83 -28.55 17.15
N ALA A 465 31.92 -28.41 16.41
CA ALA A 465 32.90 -29.47 16.25
C ALA A 465 34.28 -28.87 16.02
N GLY A 466 35.34 -29.50 16.53
CA GLY A 466 36.68 -28.94 16.37
C GLY A 466 37.75 -29.64 17.17
N ILE A 467 38.73 -28.86 17.61
CA ILE A 467 39.91 -29.32 18.33
C ILE A 467 39.71 -29.06 19.83
N VAL A 468 39.99 -30.07 20.64
CA VAL A 468 40.13 -29.93 22.09
C VAL A 468 41.61 -29.94 22.47
N ILE A 469 41.99 -29.10 23.42
CA ILE A 469 43.31 -29.12 24.05
C ILE A 469 43.09 -29.27 25.56
N SER A 470 43.56 -30.38 26.12
CA SER A 470 43.38 -30.71 27.54
C SER A 470 44.70 -31.08 28.17
N LYS A 471 44.89 -30.76 29.44
CA LYS A 471 46.06 -31.18 30.20
C LYS A 471 45.76 -32.52 30.87
N VAL A 472 46.54 -33.55 30.53
CA VAL A 472 46.42 -34.90 31.08
C VAL A 472 47.68 -35.30 31.82
N ASN A 473 47.53 -36.08 32.88
CA ASN A 473 48.67 -36.57 33.65
C ASN A 473 49.31 -37.76 32.91
N ARG A 474 50.61 -37.66 32.65
CA ARG A 474 51.44 -38.72 32.04
C ARG A 474 52.58 -39.09 32.97
N LEU A 475 53.14 -40.29 32.83
CA LEU A 475 54.36 -40.66 33.56
C LEU A 475 55.49 -39.63 33.32
N SER A 476 56.25 -39.35 34.37
CA SER A 476 57.42 -38.46 34.31
C SER A 476 58.49 -39.02 33.35
N ARG A 477 59.38 -38.15 32.84
CA ARG A 477 60.27 -38.40 31.68
C ARG A 477 61.21 -39.62 31.78
N ASN A 478 61.29 -40.28 32.93
CA ASN A 478 62.18 -41.41 33.17
C ASN A 478 61.44 -42.70 33.56
N LEU A 479 60.10 -42.73 33.50
CA LEU A 479 59.29 -43.91 33.82
C LEU A 479 58.45 -44.32 32.62
N HIS A 480 58.52 -45.59 32.27
CA HIS A 480 57.73 -46.24 31.24
C HIS A 480 56.86 -47.34 31.84
N VAL A 481 55.79 -47.67 31.13
CA VAL A 481 54.97 -48.85 31.45
C VAL A 481 55.84 -50.09 31.28
N GLY A 482 55.88 -50.95 32.30
CA GLY A 482 56.77 -52.11 32.37
C GLY A 482 58.05 -51.90 33.19
N ASP A 483 58.35 -50.69 33.64
CA ASP A 483 59.50 -50.45 34.52
C ASP A 483 59.23 -51.00 35.94
N GLU A 484 60.27 -51.59 36.56
CA GLU A 484 60.23 -52.01 37.96
C GLU A 484 60.47 -50.82 38.89
N LEU A 485 59.53 -50.57 39.81
CA LEU A 485 59.53 -49.47 40.75
C LEU A 485 59.45 -50.00 42.19
N ILE A 486 60.56 -49.89 42.94
CA ILE A 486 60.58 -50.21 44.38
C ILE A 486 60.10 -48.98 45.14
N LEU A 487 58.77 -48.84 45.26
CA LEU A 487 58.16 -47.76 46.03
C LEU A 487 58.21 -48.09 47.52
N GLY A 488 59.00 -47.34 48.29
CA GLY A 488 59.03 -47.47 49.75
C GLY A 488 57.72 -47.08 50.45
N ASN A 489 56.92 -46.17 49.86
CA ASN A 489 55.52 -45.79 50.22
C ASN A 489 54.99 -44.58 49.38
N GLY A 490 55.37 -44.44 48.10
CA GLY A 490 55.16 -43.19 47.33
C GLY A 490 54.11 -43.27 46.22
N VAL A 491 53.43 -42.15 45.96
CA VAL A 491 52.55 -41.92 44.79
C VAL A 491 53.37 -41.93 43.50
N LEU A 492 52.86 -42.56 42.43
CA LEU A 492 53.48 -42.55 41.09
C LEU A 492 53.70 -41.10 40.59
N PRO A 493 54.93 -40.70 40.23
CA PRO A 493 55.19 -39.33 39.80
C PRO A 493 54.68 -39.12 38.37
N THR A 494 53.57 -38.38 38.25
CA THR A 494 53.00 -37.94 36.97
C THR A 494 53.28 -36.45 36.72
N VAL A 495 53.36 -36.07 35.44
CA VAL A 495 53.51 -34.68 34.98
C VAL A 495 52.38 -34.37 34.01
N GLY A 496 51.69 -33.26 34.24
CA GLY A 496 50.62 -32.81 33.34
C GLY A 496 51.17 -32.30 32.01
N ARG A 497 50.76 -32.92 30.90
CA ARG A 497 51.10 -32.54 29.53
C ARG A 497 49.85 -32.16 28.75
N PHE A 498 49.98 -31.21 27.82
CA PHE A 498 48.87 -30.87 26.93
C PHE A 498 48.75 -31.89 25.80
N GLU A 499 47.56 -32.46 25.67
CA GLU A 499 47.18 -33.34 24.59
C GLU A 499 46.08 -32.69 23.76
N LYS A 500 46.14 -32.95 22.45
CA LYS A 500 45.13 -32.49 21.50
C LYS A 500 44.18 -33.62 21.12
N GLY A 501 42.97 -33.24 20.77
CA GLY A 501 41.92 -34.17 20.36
C GLY A 501 40.90 -33.51 19.45
N VAL A 502 39.82 -34.24 19.18
CA VAL A 502 38.65 -33.73 18.47
C VAL A 502 37.45 -33.68 19.43
N PHE A 503 36.57 -32.70 19.26
CA PHE A 503 35.31 -32.64 19.98
C PHE A 503 34.14 -32.41 19.04
N VAL A 504 32.96 -32.84 19.49
CA VAL A 504 31.66 -32.52 18.91
C VAL A 504 30.72 -32.17 20.06
N GLY A 505 29.86 -31.17 19.88
CA GLY A 505 29.01 -30.71 20.95
C GLY A 505 27.72 -30.06 20.50
N VAL A 506 26.73 -30.12 21.38
CA VAL A 506 25.45 -29.42 21.25
C VAL A 506 25.34 -28.46 22.42
N SER A 507 25.09 -27.19 22.12
CA SER A 507 24.95 -26.15 23.13
C SER A 507 23.75 -25.25 22.88
N TYR A 508 23.27 -24.60 23.93
CA TYR A 508 22.15 -23.68 23.87
C TYR A 508 22.67 -22.25 23.99
N ASN A 509 22.14 -21.33 23.17
CA ASN A 509 22.50 -19.92 23.22
C ASN A 509 21.82 -19.25 24.41
N ILE A 510 22.60 -18.69 25.33
CA ILE A 510 22.09 -18.06 26.55
C ILE A 510 21.66 -16.60 26.34
N ASN A 511 21.94 -16.01 25.18
CA ASN A 511 21.54 -14.65 24.82
C ASN A 511 20.11 -14.55 24.26
N THR A 512 19.39 -15.67 24.09
CA THR A 512 18.05 -15.69 23.46
C THR A 512 16.90 -15.28 24.37
N ARG A 513 17.12 -14.36 25.32
CA ARG A 513 16.05 -13.77 26.14
C ARG A 513 15.53 -12.46 25.56
#